data_AF-A0AAV8Q278-F1
#
_entry.id   AF-A0AAV8Q278-F1
#
_cell.length_a   1.000
_cell.length_b   1.000
_cell.length_c   1.000
_cell.angle_alpha   90.00
_cell.angle_beta   90.00
_cell.angle_gamma   90.00
#
_symmetry.space_group_name_H-M   'P 1'
#
loop_
_entity.id
_entity.type
_entity.pdbx_description
1 polymer ?
#
loop_
_entity_poly.entity_id
_entity_poly.type
_entity_poly.pdbx_seq_one_letter_code
_entity_poly.pdbx_strand_id
1 'polypeptide(L)'
;MKGGGCKGAFVAWEKCMQEAEKRDEDIFDKCSEAAGLLKKCMDAHPDYYEPILGAEKALADAAAAAAANDRDLEDEKNKGKHSQPASECETDGKSLTQYIFF
;
A
#
# COMPACT_ATOMS: atom_id res chain seq x y z
N MET A 1 -9.52 9.66 -11.01
CA MET A 1 -8.97 10.90 -11.61
C MET A 1 -9.71 11.41 -12.87
N LYS A 2 -10.84 10.82 -13.30
CA LYS A 2 -11.63 11.26 -14.49
C LYS A 2 -12.63 12.40 -14.21
N GLY A 3 -12.60 13.02 -13.04
CA GLY A 3 -13.41 14.17 -12.63
C GLY A 3 -12.54 15.23 -11.96
N GLY A 4 -12.94 16.50 -12.06
CA GLY A 4 -12.16 17.66 -11.58
C GLY A 4 -11.59 18.54 -12.71
N GLY A 5 -10.93 19.64 -12.34
CA GLY A 5 -10.38 20.64 -13.28
C GLY A 5 -9.33 20.09 -14.25
N CYS A 6 -8.64 19.00 -13.86
CA CYS A 6 -7.58 18.36 -14.64
C CYS A 6 -8.06 17.26 -15.59
N LYS A 7 -9.38 17.04 -15.73
CA LYS A 7 -9.92 15.96 -16.56
C LYS A 7 -9.41 15.99 -18.00
N GLY A 8 -9.26 17.18 -18.59
CA GLY A 8 -8.74 17.33 -19.95
C GLY A 8 -7.31 16.82 -20.11
N ALA A 9 -6.42 17.21 -19.20
CA ALA A 9 -5.04 16.74 -19.17
C ALA A 9 -4.97 15.23 -18.91
N PHE A 10 -5.84 14.69 -18.04
CA PHE A 10 -5.91 13.27 -17.75
C PHE A 10 -6.33 12.45 -18.98
N VAL A 11 -7.36 12.90 -19.72
CA VAL A 11 -7.82 12.21 -20.94
C VAL A 11 -6.76 12.26 -22.05
N ALA A 12 -6.02 13.36 -22.17
CA ALA A 12 -4.92 13.46 -23.13
C ALA A 12 -3.79 12.48 -22.81
N TRP A 13 -3.41 12.37 -21.53
CA TRP A 13 -2.43 11.39 -21.08
C TRP A 13 -2.90 9.95 -21.28
N GLU A 14 -4.15 9.62 -20.92
CA GLU A 14 -4.72 8.27 -21.12
C GLU A 14 -4.76 7.88 -22.61
N LYS A 15 -5.10 8.81 -23.50
CA LYS A 15 -5.03 8.58 -24.95
C LYS A 15 -3.60 8.29 -25.40
N CYS A 16 -2.64 9.07 -24.92
CA CYS A 16 -1.22 8.83 -25.25
C CYS A 16 -0.77 7.44 -24.78
N MET A 17 -1.15 7.02 -23.56
CA MET A 17 -0.84 5.68 -23.06
C MET A 17 -1.44 4.59 -23.92
N GLN A 18 -2.71 4.71 -24.29
CA GLN A 18 -3.38 3.74 -25.15
C GLN A 18 -2.76 3.68 -26.56
N GLU A 19 -2.26 4.79 -27.09
CA GLU A 19 -1.58 4.81 -28.38
C GLU A 19 -0.17 4.21 -28.30
N ALA A 20 0.57 4.48 -27.23
CA ALA A 20 1.89 3.90 -27.01
C ALA A 20 1.80 2.38 -26.76
N GLU A 21 0.81 1.92 -25.99
CA GLU A 21 0.55 0.48 -25.77
C GLU A 21 0.22 -0.25 -27.09
N LYS A 22 -0.60 0.35 -27.96
CA LYS A 22 -0.94 -0.22 -29.28
C LYS A 22 0.26 -0.28 -30.24
N ARG A 23 1.29 0.52 -30.00
CA ARG A 23 2.49 0.61 -30.84
C ARG A 23 3.68 -0.10 -30.22
N ASP A 24 3.52 -0.72 -29.04
CA ASP A 24 4.60 -1.27 -28.23
C ASP A 24 5.75 -0.24 -28.04
N GLU A 25 5.39 1.04 -27.91
CA GLU A 25 6.32 2.14 -27.64
C GLU A 25 6.46 2.35 -26.12
N ASP A 26 7.62 2.85 -25.68
CA ASP A 26 7.81 3.20 -24.27
C ASP A 26 6.85 4.35 -23.88
N ILE A 27 5.86 3.99 -23.06
CA ILE A 27 4.79 4.88 -22.62
C ILE A 27 5.34 6.03 -21.77
N PHE A 28 6.40 5.77 -20.99
CA PHE A 28 6.98 6.74 -20.07
C PHE A 28 7.66 7.88 -20.84
N ASP A 29 8.51 7.54 -21.81
CA ASP A 29 9.16 8.53 -22.66
C ASP A 29 8.15 9.26 -23.55
N LYS A 30 7.26 8.51 -24.21
CA LYS A 30 6.32 9.07 -25.19
C LYS A 30 5.28 10.01 -24.58
N CYS A 31 4.81 9.68 -23.38
CA CYS A 31 3.74 10.42 -22.70
C CYS A 31 4.25 11.27 -21.54
N SER A 32 5.57 11.44 -21.40
CA SER A 32 6.22 12.24 -20.36
C SER A 32 5.72 13.69 -20.33
N GLU A 33 5.54 14.32 -21.51
CA GLU A 33 5.04 15.69 -21.61
C GLU A 33 3.58 15.79 -21.13
N ALA A 34 2.73 14.86 -21.58
CA ALA A 34 1.34 14.78 -21.15
C ALA A 34 1.21 14.48 -19.65
N ALA A 35 2.07 13.60 -19.11
CA ALA A 35 2.17 13.30 -17.70
C ALA A 35 2.63 14.53 -16.89
N GLY A 36 3.57 15.32 -17.42
CA GLY A 36 4.04 16.55 -16.80
C GLY A 36 2.96 17.63 -16.72
N LEU A 37 2.13 17.77 -17.76
CA LEU A 37 0.97 18.68 -17.74
C LEU A 37 -0.11 18.23 -16.76
N LEU A 38 -0.39 16.92 -16.71
CA LEU A 38 -1.31 16.35 -15.73
C LEU A 38 -0.81 16.58 -14.30
N LYS A 39 0.48 16.31 -14.05
CA LYS A 39 1.09 16.51 -12.73
C LYS A 39 1.04 17.97 -12.30
N LYS A 40 1.40 18.92 -13.18
CA LYS A 40 1.28 20.36 -12.88
C LYS A 40 -0.15 20.76 -12.49
N CYS A 41 -1.14 20.16 -13.13
CA CYS A 41 -2.54 20.40 -12.79
C CYS A 41 -2.90 19.79 -11.42
N MET A 42 -2.45 18.57 -11.13
CA MET A 42 -2.67 17.92 -9.83
C MET A 42 -1.99 18.70 -8.69
N ASP A 43 -0.75 19.18 -8.90
CA ASP A 43 0.00 19.98 -7.94
C ASP A 43 -0.68 21.36 -7.69
N ALA A 44 -1.42 21.89 -8.67
CA ALA A 44 -2.21 23.12 -8.53
C ALA A 44 -3.57 22.91 -7.86
N HIS A 45 -4.00 21.66 -7.68
CA HIS A 45 -5.24 21.29 -7.00
C HIS A 45 -4.98 20.31 -5.84
N PRO A 46 -4.10 20.67 -4.88
CA PRO A 46 -3.70 19.78 -3.81
C PRO A 46 -4.90 19.37 -2.97
N ASP A 47 -5.86 20.26 -2.70
CA ASP A 47 -7.03 19.97 -1.86
C ASP A 47 -7.91 18.81 -2.38
N TYR A 48 -7.86 18.53 -3.69
CA TYR A 48 -8.61 17.42 -4.31
C TYR A 48 -7.85 16.08 -4.25
N TYR A 49 -6.52 16.09 -4.18
CA TYR A 49 -5.67 14.89 -4.26
C TYR A 49 -4.90 14.58 -2.96
N GLU A 50 -4.65 15.58 -2.11
CA GLU A 50 -4.00 15.51 -0.79
C GLU A 50 -4.60 14.45 0.15
N PRO A 51 -5.93 14.26 0.23
CA PRO A 51 -6.49 13.26 1.14
C PRO A 51 -6.04 11.84 0.80
N ILE A 52 -5.80 11.56 -0.48
CA ILE A 52 -5.33 10.25 -0.96
C ILE A 52 -3.81 10.17 -0.84
N LEU A 53 -3.09 11.19 -1.31
CA LEU A 53 -1.62 11.25 -1.26
C LEU A 53 -1.08 11.25 0.19
N GLY A 54 -1.76 11.94 1.10
CA GLY A 54 -1.41 11.97 2.52
C GLY A 54 -1.64 10.62 3.19
N ALA A 55 -2.70 9.90 2.83
CA ALA A 55 -2.96 8.56 3.33
C ALA A 55 -1.90 7.55 2.83
N GLU A 56 -1.51 7.64 1.57
CA GLU A 56 -0.43 6.82 0.99
C GLU A 56 0.90 7.08 1.70
N LYS A 57 1.24 8.36 1.94
CA LYS A 57 2.45 8.74 2.66
C LYS A 57 2.47 8.23 4.09
N ALA A 58 1.36 8.38 4.83
CA ALA A 58 1.26 7.91 6.21
C ALA A 58 1.45 6.38 6.30
N LEU A 59 0.92 5.63 5.34
CA LEU A 59 1.12 4.18 5.26
C LEU A 59 2.58 3.82 4.95
N ALA A 60 3.22 4.55 4.02
CA ALA A 60 4.63 4.36 3.69
C ALA A 60 5.54 4.66 4.90
N ASP A 61 5.27 5.75 5.63
CA ASP A 61 6.02 6.13 6.83
C ASP A 61 5.83 5.09 7.96
N ALA A 62 4.61 4.58 8.14
CA ALA A 62 4.33 3.51 9.11
C ALA A 62 5.04 2.20 8.76
N ALA A 63 5.06 1.82 7.47
CA ALA A 63 5.78 0.65 7.00
C ALA A 63 7.30 0.78 7.19
N ALA A 64 7.86 1.96 6.91
CA ALA A 64 9.28 2.25 7.14
C ALA A 64 9.63 2.21 8.64
N ALA A 65 8.77 2.76 9.50
CA ALA A 65 8.93 2.69 10.95
C ALA A 65 8.86 1.24 11.47
N ALA A 66 7.90 0.44 11.01
CA ALA A 66 7.79 -0.96 11.40
C ALA A 66 9.04 -1.77 11.00
N ALA A 67 9.54 -1.58 9.78
CA ALA A 67 10.76 -2.23 9.30
C ALA A 67 12.02 -1.85 10.10
N ALA A 68 12.05 -0.65 10.69
CA ALA A 68 13.15 -0.23 11.55
C ALA A 68 13.11 -0.87 12.94
N ASN A 69 11.92 -1.13 13.50
CA ASN A 69 11.75 -1.69 14.86
C ASN A 69 11.95 -3.22 14.93
N ASP A 70 11.83 -3.95 13.81
CA ASP A 70 12.03 -5.42 13.76
C ASP A 70 13.51 -5.84 13.91
N ARG A 71 14.48 -4.92 13.72
CA ARG A 71 15.92 -5.21 13.83
C ARG A 71 16.44 -5.30 15.27
N ASP A 72 15.64 -4.93 16.26
CA ASP A 72 16.04 -4.88 17.68
C ASP A 72 15.53 -6.07 18.52
N LEU A 73 14.79 -7.03 17.94
CA LEU A 73 14.24 -8.19 18.68
C LEU A 73 15.05 -9.51 18.56
N GLU A 74 16.10 -9.57 17.74
CA GLU A 74 16.93 -10.79 17.60
C GLU A 74 18.11 -10.91 18.59
N ASP A 75 18.42 -9.89 19.39
CA ASP A 75 19.57 -9.92 20.33
C ASP A 75 19.23 -10.53 21.72
N GLU A 76 17.96 -10.65 22.09
CA GLU A 76 17.53 -11.21 23.40
C GLU A 76 17.19 -12.72 23.35
N LYS A 77 17.83 -13.50 22.46
CA LYS A 77 17.69 -14.98 22.43
C LYS A 77 19.04 -15.71 22.60
N ASN A 78 19.92 -15.21 23.47
CA ASN A 78 21.05 -16.02 23.92
C ASN A 78 21.46 -15.77 25.38
N LYS A 79 20.61 -16.21 26.32
CA LYS A 79 21.08 -16.75 27.61
C LYS A 79 20.01 -17.58 28.31
N GLY A 80 20.25 -18.90 28.37
CA GLY A 80 19.77 -19.74 29.48
C GLY A 80 18.71 -20.82 29.17
N LYS A 81 19.16 -21.97 28.66
CA LYS A 81 18.66 -23.32 29.06
C LYS A 81 18.54 -23.40 30.60
N HIS A 82 17.68 -24.17 31.29
CA HIS A 82 16.90 -25.37 31.03
C HIS A 82 16.13 -25.71 32.33
N SER A 83 14.84 -26.07 32.25
CA SER A 83 14.24 -27.16 33.05
C SER A 83 12.75 -27.31 32.71
N GLN A 84 12.41 -28.38 31.99
CA GLN A 84 11.12 -29.05 32.09
C GLN A 84 11.28 -30.13 33.20
N PRO A 85 10.23 -30.46 33.98
CA PRO A 85 9.13 -31.27 33.41
C PRO A 85 7.71 -30.98 33.93
N ALA A 86 6.76 -31.34 33.06
CA ALA A 86 5.38 -31.81 33.24
C ALA A 86 4.64 -31.58 34.58
N SER A 87 3.48 -30.93 34.50
CA SER A 87 2.22 -31.54 34.96
C SER A 87 1.05 -31.03 34.13
N GLU A 88 0.19 -31.95 33.72
CA GLU A 88 -1.02 -31.72 32.94
C GLU A 88 -2.03 -30.84 33.69
N CYS A 89 -2.90 -30.13 32.94
CA CYS A 89 -4.32 -30.17 33.24
C CYS A 89 -5.10 -30.06 31.93
N GLU A 90 -5.80 -31.15 31.62
CA GLU A 90 -6.55 -31.40 30.41
C GLU A 90 -7.95 -30.76 30.45
N THR A 91 -8.45 -30.43 29.25
CA THR A 91 -9.85 -30.40 28.78
C THR A 91 -10.95 -29.64 29.53
N ASP A 92 -11.55 -28.68 28.82
CA ASP A 92 -12.99 -28.66 28.46
C ASP A 92 -13.12 -27.73 27.23
N GLY A 93 -13.49 -28.14 26.02
CA GLY A 93 -14.53 -29.11 25.71
C GLY A 93 -15.90 -28.45 25.48
N LYS A 94 -15.99 -27.34 24.72
CA LYS A 94 -17.31 -26.86 24.24
C LYS A 94 -17.31 -26.24 22.84
N SER A 95 -17.44 -27.15 21.87
CA SER A 95 -18.30 -27.05 20.69
C SER A 95 -18.20 -25.79 19.81
N LEU A 96 -17.23 -25.81 18.88
CA LEU A 96 -17.15 -24.88 17.75
C LEU A 96 -18.08 -25.31 16.59
N THR A 97 -19.33 -25.67 16.88
CA THR A 97 -20.30 -26.16 15.86
C THR A 97 -21.61 -25.38 15.82
N GLN A 98 -21.70 -24.23 16.51
CA GLN A 98 -22.92 -23.41 16.55
C GLN A 98 -22.70 -21.99 16.02
N TYR A 99 -21.96 -21.83 14.93
CA TYR A 99 -21.90 -20.57 14.19
C TYR A 99 -21.94 -20.78 12.67
N ILE A 100 -22.72 -21.77 12.25
CA ILE A 100 -23.20 -21.92 10.87
C ILE A 100 -24.71 -22.16 11.01
N PHE A 101 -25.50 -21.29 10.38
CA PHE A 101 -26.96 -21.07 10.52
C PHE A 101 -27.38 -20.06 11.60
N PHE A 102 -27.28 -18.78 11.26
CA PHE A 102 -28.44 -17.88 11.25
C PHE A 102 -28.38 -16.99 10.01
#